data_AF-A0A9Q9IND1-F1
#
_entry.id   AF-A0A9Q9IND1-F1
#
_cell.length_a   1.000
_cell.length_b   1.000
_cell.length_c   1.000
_cell.angle_alpha   90.00
_cell.angle_beta   90.00
_cell.angle_gamma   90.00
#
_symmetry.space_group_name_H-M   'P 1'
#
loop_
_entity.id
_entity.type
_entity.pdbx_description
1 polymer ?
#
loop_
_entity_poly.entity_id
_entity_poly.type
_entity_poly.pdbx_seq_one_letter_code
_entity_poly.pdbx_strand_id
1 'polypeptide(L)'
;MYPDGKPRDAETLLIAGDGTPAIVTKDPVGEVYVPAAPLQSNNITGVPLRQVGTFRPQATGTSNPLSFLGAGLITGGAVSPDGRRAVVRTMADAYEFDVTDGDVAAAITTGTPRITALPDEPQGESITYTPDGRAFLTASDQPGSTRILRYTPKGPAASAPPAVKAQPTPNTQQQSLLSTLSLRDITWIVAGFGVIGVLMITVGMLAIRRSRAIRRASVKLSGTNPEDRSSTS
;
A
#
# COMPACT_ATOMS: atom_id res chain seq x y z
N MET A 1 -19.61 -3.52 13.86
CA MET A 1 -18.81 -2.44 14.51
C MET A 1 -17.39 -2.92 14.76
N TYR A 2 -16.38 -2.07 14.57
CA TYR A 2 -14.99 -2.38 14.92
C TYR A 2 -14.80 -2.45 16.45
N PRO A 3 -13.83 -3.24 16.96
CA PRO A 3 -13.64 -3.47 18.40
C PRO A 3 -13.47 -2.20 19.24
N ASP A 4 -12.83 -1.18 18.68
CA ASP A 4 -12.53 0.09 19.34
C ASP A 4 -13.58 1.18 19.09
N GLY A 5 -14.66 0.83 18.38
CA GLY A 5 -15.73 1.76 18.01
C GLY A 5 -15.33 2.82 16.97
N LYS A 6 -14.10 2.80 16.45
CA LYS A 6 -13.64 3.78 15.45
C LYS A 6 -13.88 3.25 14.03
N PRO A 7 -14.37 4.07 13.10
CA PRO A 7 -14.46 3.68 11.69
C PRO A 7 -13.09 3.29 11.12
N ARG A 8 -13.10 2.36 10.15
CA ARG A 8 -11.97 2.08 9.28
C ARG A 8 -12.42 2.26 7.84
N ASP A 9 -11.50 2.73 7.01
CA ASP A 9 -11.63 2.60 5.57
C ASP A 9 -11.27 1.16 5.20
N ALA A 10 -12.21 0.43 4.61
CA ALA A 10 -12.04 -0.97 4.27
C ALA A 10 -12.63 -1.24 2.89
N GLU A 11 -11.77 -1.67 1.96
CA GLU A 11 -12.12 -1.86 0.56
C GLU A 11 -12.06 -3.32 0.12
N THR A 12 -11.67 -4.21 1.03
CA THR A 12 -11.53 -5.63 0.73
C THR A 12 -12.50 -6.43 1.59
N LEU A 13 -13.51 -7.01 0.93
CA LEU A 13 -14.46 -7.95 1.51
C LEU A 13 -14.33 -9.29 0.78
N LEU A 14 -13.93 -10.34 1.50
CA LEU A 14 -13.88 -11.70 0.99
C LEU A 14 -14.92 -12.55 1.71
N ILE A 15 -15.68 -13.37 0.98
CA ILE A 15 -16.67 -14.28 1.57
C ILE A 15 -16.12 -15.70 1.46
N ALA A 16 -15.86 -16.34 2.60
CA ALA A 16 -15.45 -17.74 2.66
C ALA A 16 -16.58 -18.68 2.21
N GLY A 17 -16.26 -19.95 1.93
CA GLY A 17 -17.22 -20.93 1.42
C GLY A 17 -18.37 -21.25 2.37
N ASP A 18 -18.20 -20.99 3.66
CA ASP A 18 -19.23 -21.11 4.71
C ASP A 18 -20.08 -19.83 4.88
N GLY A 19 -19.80 -18.79 4.08
CA GLY A 19 -20.45 -17.48 4.16
C GLY A 19 -19.81 -16.51 5.15
N THR A 20 -18.74 -16.90 5.85
CA THR A 20 -18.04 -16.02 6.80
C THR A 20 -17.24 -14.93 6.06
N PRO A 21 -17.46 -13.64 6.35
CA PRO A 21 -16.70 -12.56 5.74
C PRO A 21 -15.34 -12.37 6.42
N ALA A 22 -14.31 -12.13 5.62
CA ALA A 22 -13.06 -11.52 6.03
C ALA A 22 -12.96 -10.12 5.43
N ILE A 23 -12.67 -9.12 6.27
CA ILE A 23 -12.60 -7.70 5.91
C ILE A 23 -11.16 -7.23 6.09
N VAL A 24 -10.60 -6.51 5.13
CA VAL A 24 -9.25 -5.94 5.19
C VAL A 24 -9.28 -4.42 4.95
N THR A 25 -8.57 -3.65 5.77
CA THR A 25 -8.54 -2.18 5.68
C THR A 25 -7.68 -1.66 4.53
N LYS A 26 -8.01 -0.46 4.02
CA LYS A 26 -7.32 0.24 2.93
C LYS A 26 -6.07 0.97 3.42
N ASP A 27 -5.11 0.20 3.90
CA ASP A 27 -3.86 0.73 4.46
C ASP A 27 -2.64 0.00 3.86
N PRO A 28 -1.42 0.57 3.95
CA PRO A 28 -0.21 -0.18 3.62
C PRO A 28 0.03 -1.39 4.53
N VAL A 29 -0.64 -1.43 5.69
CA VAL A 29 -0.73 -2.60 6.57
C VAL A 29 -2.21 -2.82 6.86
N GLY A 30 -2.83 -3.77 6.17
CA GLY A 30 -4.26 -4.02 6.29
C GLY A 30 -4.59 -4.77 7.57
N GLU A 31 -5.43 -4.20 8.42
CA GLU A 31 -5.99 -4.91 9.56
C GLU A 31 -7.05 -5.91 9.06
N VAL A 32 -6.96 -7.17 9.51
CA VAL A 32 -7.88 -8.23 9.08
C VAL A 32 -8.92 -8.47 10.18
N TYR A 33 -10.19 -8.39 9.80
CA TYR A 33 -11.34 -8.54 10.69
C TYR A 33 -12.28 -9.65 10.23
N VAL A 34 -12.91 -10.31 11.20
CA VAL A 34 -14.01 -11.26 10.99
C VAL A 34 -15.13 -10.99 12.00
N PRO A 35 -16.35 -11.51 11.79
CA PRO A 35 -17.42 -11.45 12.79
C PRO A 35 -16.99 -12.10 14.12
N ALA A 36 -17.31 -11.45 15.23
CA ALA A 36 -17.05 -11.97 16.58
C ALA A 36 -18.06 -13.05 17.01
N ALA A 37 -19.15 -13.20 16.26
CA ALA A 37 -20.21 -14.18 16.47
C ALA A 37 -20.80 -14.61 15.11
N PRO A 38 -21.60 -15.68 15.05
CA PRO A 38 -22.29 -16.07 13.82
C PRO A 38 -23.13 -14.94 13.22
N LEU A 39 -23.18 -14.86 11.89
CA LEU A 39 -24.05 -13.91 11.19
C LEU A 39 -25.53 -14.21 11.46
N GLN A 40 -26.32 -13.17 11.57
CA GLN A 40 -27.76 -13.25 11.82
C GLN A 40 -28.51 -12.61 10.66
N SER A 41 -29.50 -13.32 10.12
CA SER A 41 -30.40 -12.76 9.11
C SER A 41 -31.23 -11.63 9.70
N ASN A 42 -31.53 -10.61 8.88
CA ASN A 42 -32.37 -9.45 9.26
C ASN A 42 -31.88 -8.68 10.50
N ASN A 43 -30.57 -8.64 10.75
CA ASN A 43 -29.99 -7.88 11.86
C ASN A 43 -29.49 -6.50 11.40
N ILE A 44 -30.24 -5.44 11.75
CA ILE A 44 -29.88 -4.04 11.45
C ILE A 44 -28.78 -3.46 12.33
N THR A 45 -28.53 -4.05 13.51
CA THR A 45 -27.45 -3.64 14.42
C THR A 45 -26.10 -4.14 13.92
N GLY A 46 -26.11 -5.22 13.15
CA GLY A 46 -24.92 -5.90 12.65
C GLY A 46 -24.23 -6.73 13.74
N VAL A 47 -23.24 -7.52 13.33
CA VAL A 47 -22.40 -8.31 14.23
C VAL A 47 -21.12 -7.52 14.55
N PRO A 48 -20.69 -7.43 15.82
CA PRO A 48 -19.38 -6.87 16.15
C PRO A 48 -18.26 -7.63 15.44
N LEU A 49 -17.21 -6.93 15.04
CA LEU A 49 -16.02 -7.52 14.43
C LEU A 49 -14.98 -7.81 15.51
N ARG A 50 -14.08 -8.77 15.25
CA ARG A 50 -12.82 -8.93 15.97
C ARG A 50 -11.65 -8.86 14.98
N GLN A 51 -10.55 -8.25 15.40
CA GLN A 51 -9.31 -8.27 14.63
C GLN A 51 -8.62 -9.62 14.82
N VAL A 52 -8.16 -10.22 13.72
CA VAL A 52 -7.54 -11.55 13.73
C VAL A 52 -6.10 -11.56 13.22
N GLY A 53 -5.64 -10.43 12.68
CA GLY A 53 -4.26 -10.25 12.27
C GLY A 53 -4.09 -9.04 11.38
N THR A 54 -2.98 -9.05 10.64
CA THR A 54 -2.64 -7.99 9.68
C THR A 54 -2.06 -8.61 8.41
N PHE A 55 -2.43 -8.06 7.26
CA PHE A 55 -1.77 -8.32 5.99
C PHE A 55 -0.73 -7.23 5.70
N ARG A 56 0.47 -7.63 5.28
CA ARG A 56 1.57 -6.73 4.93
C ARG A 56 2.04 -7.03 3.51
N PRO A 57 1.63 -6.22 2.51
CA PRO A 57 2.15 -6.31 1.15
C PRO A 57 3.68 -6.25 1.11
N GLN A 58 4.28 -6.96 0.17
CA GLN A 58 5.73 -6.94 -0.03
C GLN A 58 6.11 -5.83 -1.02
N ALA A 59 7.28 -5.23 -0.86
CA ALA A 59 7.82 -4.32 -1.87
C ALA A 59 8.31 -5.13 -3.08
N THR A 60 7.57 -5.08 -4.18
CA THR A 60 7.86 -5.84 -5.42
C THR A 60 8.64 -5.03 -6.45
N GLY A 61 8.51 -3.69 -6.42
CA GLY A 61 9.00 -2.82 -7.47
C GLY A 61 8.09 -2.78 -8.71
N THR A 62 6.88 -3.34 -8.66
CA THR A 62 5.90 -3.23 -9.75
C THR A 62 5.57 -1.76 -10.01
N SER A 63 5.61 -1.35 -11.28
CA SER A 63 5.32 0.02 -11.70
C SER A 63 3.90 0.43 -11.34
N ASN A 64 3.73 1.66 -10.82
CA ASN A 64 2.41 2.19 -10.48
C ASN A 64 2.36 3.73 -10.62
N PRO A 65 1.23 4.31 -11.11
CA PRO A 65 1.11 5.75 -11.32
C PRO A 65 1.15 6.58 -10.02
N LEU A 66 0.82 5.99 -8.86
CA LEU A 66 0.77 6.66 -7.55
C LEU A 66 2.11 6.63 -6.80
N SER A 67 3.21 6.26 -7.46
CA SER A 67 4.54 6.06 -6.85
C SER A 67 4.55 4.94 -5.80
N PHE A 68 5.75 4.61 -5.28
CA PHE A 68 5.96 3.48 -4.35
C PHE A 68 5.08 3.53 -3.09
N LEU A 69 4.82 4.73 -2.54
CA LEU A 69 3.96 4.87 -1.35
C LEU A 69 2.50 4.48 -1.61
N GLY A 70 1.98 4.66 -2.83
CA GLY A 70 0.62 4.29 -3.21
C GLY A 70 0.49 2.83 -3.64
N ALA A 71 1.55 2.23 -4.17
CA ALA A 71 1.56 0.87 -4.73
C ALA A 71 1.11 -0.23 -3.74
N GLY A 72 1.39 -0.03 -2.45
CA GLY A 72 1.06 -0.96 -1.38
C GLY A 72 -0.32 -0.79 -0.76
N LEU A 73 -1.12 0.21 -1.15
CA LEU A 73 -2.48 0.39 -0.61
C LEU A 73 -3.35 -0.78 -1.05
N ILE A 74 -3.99 -1.44 -0.08
CA ILE A 74 -4.90 -2.57 -0.28
C ILE A 74 -6.25 -2.04 -0.75
N THR A 75 -6.76 -2.51 -1.88
CA THR A 75 -7.96 -1.91 -2.51
C THR A 75 -9.05 -2.90 -2.87
N GLY A 76 -8.80 -4.21 -2.79
CA GLY A 76 -9.82 -5.20 -3.09
C GLY A 76 -9.39 -6.63 -2.83
N GLY A 77 -10.30 -7.57 -3.00
CA GLY A 77 -9.99 -8.99 -2.90
C GLY A 77 -11.15 -9.87 -3.33
N ALA A 78 -10.85 -11.15 -3.55
CA ALA A 78 -11.84 -12.14 -3.96
C ALA A 78 -11.45 -13.55 -3.50
N VAL A 79 -12.44 -14.42 -3.35
CA VAL A 79 -12.23 -15.85 -3.18
C VAL A 79 -12.48 -16.53 -4.53
N SER A 80 -11.64 -17.51 -4.85
CA SER A 80 -11.77 -18.31 -6.08
C SER A 80 -13.06 -19.13 -6.09
N PRO A 81 -13.60 -19.50 -7.28
CA PRO A 81 -14.89 -20.19 -7.36
C PRO A 81 -14.95 -21.54 -6.62
N ASP A 82 -13.81 -22.22 -6.46
CA ASP A 82 -13.70 -23.48 -5.73
C ASP A 82 -13.42 -23.29 -4.22
N GLY A 83 -13.28 -22.04 -3.75
CA GLY A 83 -13.01 -21.71 -2.36
C GLY A 83 -11.57 -21.99 -1.90
N ARG A 84 -10.69 -22.47 -2.78
CA ARG A 84 -9.36 -22.98 -2.39
C ARG A 84 -8.27 -21.92 -2.40
N ARG A 85 -8.56 -20.74 -2.95
CA ARG A 85 -7.65 -19.61 -3.05
C ARG A 85 -8.36 -18.31 -2.74
N ALA A 86 -7.63 -17.38 -2.13
CA ALA A 86 -8.06 -16.01 -1.90
C ALA A 86 -7.04 -15.06 -2.51
N VAL A 87 -7.48 -13.98 -3.13
CA VAL A 87 -6.59 -12.93 -3.64
C VAL A 87 -6.88 -11.62 -2.92
N VAL A 88 -5.82 -10.96 -2.47
CA VAL A 88 -5.86 -9.57 -2.00
C VAL A 88 -5.12 -8.71 -3.01
N ARG A 89 -5.74 -7.64 -3.45
CA ARG A 89 -5.19 -6.68 -4.39
C ARG A 89 -4.65 -5.47 -3.64
N THR A 90 -3.49 -5.00 -4.07
CA THR A 90 -3.05 -3.62 -3.86
C THR A 90 -3.12 -2.81 -5.15
N MET A 91 -2.81 -1.52 -5.09
CA MET A 91 -2.72 -0.66 -6.28
C MET A 91 -1.82 -1.23 -7.39
N ALA A 92 -0.79 -2.01 -7.05
CA ALA A 92 0.20 -2.52 -8.02
C ALA A 92 0.28 -4.04 -8.14
N ASP A 93 -0.25 -4.83 -7.21
CA ASP A 93 -0.04 -6.28 -7.18
C ASP A 93 -1.28 -7.06 -6.71
N ALA A 94 -1.39 -8.31 -7.14
CA ALA A 94 -2.33 -9.29 -6.64
C ALA A 94 -1.59 -10.38 -5.84
N TYR A 95 -1.98 -10.54 -4.58
CA TYR A 95 -1.44 -11.50 -3.62
C TYR A 95 -2.39 -12.68 -3.47
N GLU A 96 -2.09 -13.79 -4.12
CA GLU A 96 -2.91 -15.00 -4.10
C GLU A 96 -2.42 -15.97 -3.02
N PHE A 97 -3.31 -16.38 -2.13
CA PHE A 97 -3.06 -17.29 -1.02
C PHE A 97 -3.81 -18.61 -1.23
N ASP A 98 -3.22 -19.72 -0.79
CA ASP A 98 -3.96 -20.97 -0.62
C ASP A 98 -4.83 -20.90 0.63
N VAL A 99 -6.08 -21.33 0.51
CA VAL A 99 -7.05 -21.40 1.60
C VAL A 99 -7.17 -22.86 2.05
N THR A 100 -6.73 -23.11 3.28
CA THR A 100 -6.83 -24.41 3.95
C THR A 100 -8.06 -24.42 4.84
N ASP A 101 -8.83 -25.51 4.83
CA ASP A 101 -10.04 -25.70 5.65
C ASP A 101 -11.08 -24.57 5.53
N GLY A 102 -11.06 -23.84 4.41
CA GLY A 102 -11.96 -22.69 4.18
C GLY A 102 -11.58 -21.41 4.95
N ASP A 103 -10.49 -21.39 5.71
CA ASP A 103 -10.10 -20.24 6.54
C ASP A 103 -9.37 -19.17 5.72
N VAL A 104 -10.15 -18.28 5.11
CA VAL A 104 -9.66 -17.15 4.32
C VAL A 104 -8.85 -16.16 5.15
N ALA A 105 -9.25 -15.92 6.41
CA ALA A 105 -8.58 -14.95 7.26
C ALA A 105 -7.19 -15.44 7.71
N ALA A 106 -7.07 -16.73 8.06
CA ALA A 106 -5.78 -17.36 8.33
C ALA A 106 -4.88 -17.36 7.09
N ALA A 107 -5.43 -17.66 5.90
CA ALA A 107 -4.68 -17.61 4.65
C ALA A 107 -4.05 -16.23 4.41
N ILE A 108 -4.79 -15.15 4.61
CA ILE A 108 -4.32 -13.77 4.40
C ILE A 108 -3.30 -13.33 5.48
N THR A 109 -3.51 -13.72 6.74
CA THR A 109 -2.71 -13.24 7.87
C THR A 109 -1.42 -14.03 8.11
N THR A 110 -1.37 -15.28 7.65
CA THR A 110 -0.24 -16.19 7.93
C THR A 110 0.32 -16.88 6.69
N GLY A 111 -0.44 -16.93 5.59
CA GLY A 111 -0.03 -17.60 4.36
C GLY A 111 1.08 -16.85 3.63
N THR A 112 1.80 -17.59 2.78
CA THR A 112 2.77 -17.01 1.84
C THR A 112 2.11 -16.82 0.48
N PRO A 113 1.97 -15.57 -0.01
CA PRO A 113 1.27 -15.32 -1.26
C PRO A 113 2.12 -15.60 -2.49
N ARG A 114 1.45 -15.98 -3.58
CA ARG A 114 1.95 -15.83 -4.95
C ARG A 114 1.60 -14.44 -5.44
N ILE A 115 2.61 -13.68 -5.85
CA ILE A 115 2.42 -12.29 -6.25
C ILE A 115 2.40 -12.18 -7.77
N THR A 116 1.31 -11.61 -8.30
CA THR A 116 1.12 -11.30 -9.71
C THR A 116 1.13 -9.78 -9.88
N ALA A 117 2.03 -9.25 -10.71
CA ALA A 117 2.12 -7.82 -10.97
C ALA A 117 0.88 -7.31 -11.74
N LEU A 118 0.38 -6.14 -11.32
CA LEU A 118 -0.70 -5.38 -11.96
C LEU A 118 -0.16 -3.99 -12.38
N PRO A 119 0.82 -3.94 -13.31
CA PRO A 119 1.55 -2.71 -13.59
C PRO A 119 0.65 -1.65 -14.21
N ASP A 120 0.87 -0.41 -13.78
CA ASP A 120 0.35 0.80 -14.43
C ASP A 120 -1.19 0.89 -14.56
N GLU A 121 -1.93 0.11 -13.77
CA GLU A 121 -3.37 0.29 -13.66
C GLU A 121 -3.69 1.63 -12.96
N PRO A 122 -4.45 2.54 -13.60
CA PRO A 122 -4.86 3.79 -12.96
C PRO A 122 -5.93 3.49 -11.91
N GLN A 123 -5.73 3.88 -10.65
CA GLN A 123 -6.73 3.69 -9.56
C GLN A 123 -7.37 2.30 -9.57
N GLY A 124 -6.53 1.26 -9.56
CA GLY A 124 -7.02 -0.11 -9.60
C GLY A 124 -7.61 -0.53 -8.26
N GLU A 125 -8.92 -0.78 -8.22
CA GLU A 125 -9.64 -1.06 -6.98
C GLU A 125 -10.24 -2.47 -6.94
N SER A 126 -10.79 -2.94 -8.06
CA SER A 126 -11.48 -4.24 -8.07
C SER A 126 -10.61 -5.36 -8.61
N ILE A 127 -10.79 -6.57 -8.03
CA ILE A 127 -10.26 -7.83 -8.54
C ILE A 127 -11.28 -8.95 -8.32
N THR A 128 -11.37 -9.87 -9.28
CA THR A 128 -12.08 -11.14 -9.10
C THR A 128 -11.43 -12.24 -9.95
N TYR A 129 -11.81 -13.49 -9.72
CA TYR A 129 -11.43 -14.61 -10.57
C TYR A 129 -12.37 -14.72 -11.77
N THR A 130 -11.88 -15.26 -12.87
CA THR A 130 -12.76 -15.82 -13.91
C THR A 130 -13.56 -17.00 -13.37
N PRO A 131 -14.72 -17.35 -13.97
CA PRO A 131 -15.56 -18.45 -13.50
C PRO A 131 -14.84 -19.82 -13.45
N ASP A 132 -13.83 -20.03 -14.30
CA ASP A 132 -12.99 -21.23 -14.29
C ASP A 132 -11.82 -21.16 -13.28
N GLY A 133 -11.67 -20.04 -12.56
CA GLY A 133 -10.63 -19.81 -11.57
C GLY A 133 -9.21 -19.68 -12.14
N ARG A 134 -9.05 -19.51 -13.47
CA ARG A 134 -7.74 -19.56 -14.14
C ARG A 134 -7.10 -18.19 -14.38
N ALA A 135 -7.87 -17.11 -14.29
CA ALA A 135 -7.38 -15.75 -14.49
C ALA A 135 -7.97 -14.78 -13.46
N PHE A 136 -7.29 -13.65 -13.26
CA PHE A 136 -7.87 -12.50 -12.58
C PHE A 136 -8.52 -11.56 -13.60
N LEU A 137 -9.63 -10.96 -13.22
CA LEU A 137 -10.25 -9.82 -13.87
C LEU A 137 -10.16 -8.61 -12.94
N THR A 138 -9.72 -7.48 -13.46
CA THR A 138 -9.59 -6.25 -12.68
C THR A 138 -10.31 -5.08 -13.33
N ALA A 139 -10.69 -4.10 -12.52
CA ALA A 139 -11.27 -2.86 -12.98
C ALA A 139 -10.82 -1.68 -12.11
N SER A 140 -10.61 -0.55 -12.78
CA SER A 140 -10.22 0.73 -12.17
C SER A 140 -11.42 1.58 -11.80
N ASP A 141 -11.31 2.31 -10.68
CA ASP A 141 -12.21 3.43 -10.38
C ASP A 141 -11.69 4.71 -11.03
N GLN A 142 -12.26 5.05 -12.19
CA GLN A 142 -11.89 6.23 -12.94
C GLN A 142 -13.11 6.83 -13.64
N PRO A 143 -13.12 8.15 -13.90
CA PRO A 143 -14.19 8.77 -14.67
C PRO A 143 -14.34 8.14 -16.06
N GLY A 144 -15.58 7.87 -16.47
CA GLY A 144 -15.91 7.36 -17.80
C GLY A 144 -15.90 5.82 -17.89
N SER A 145 -15.68 5.30 -19.10
CA SER A 145 -15.67 3.85 -19.33
C SER A 145 -14.39 3.21 -18.80
N THR A 146 -14.52 2.26 -17.87
CA THR A 146 -13.39 1.45 -17.39
C THR A 146 -13.25 0.18 -18.23
N ARG A 147 -12.01 -0.25 -18.49
CA ARG A 147 -11.72 -1.52 -19.17
C ARG A 147 -11.55 -2.61 -18.13
N ILE A 148 -12.15 -3.78 -18.38
CA ILE A 148 -11.82 -4.98 -17.61
C ILE A 148 -10.51 -5.52 -18.16
N LEU A 149 -9.49 -5.59 -17.30
CA LEU A 149 -8.20 -6.16 -17.64
C LEU A 149 -8.15 -7.61 -17.16
N ARG A 150 -7.30 -8.43 -17.80
CA ARG A 150 -7.15 -9.85 -17.50
C ARG A 150 -5.70 -10.18 -17.20
N TYR A 151 -5.46 -10.86 -16.09
CA TYR A 151 -4.13 -11.28 -15.66
C TYR A 151 -4.08 -12.79 -15.46
N THR A 152 -2.93 -13.39 -15.79
CA THR A 152 -2.67 -14.80 -15.47
C THR A 152 -2.00 -14.85 -14.09
N PRO A 153 -2.62 -15.50 -13.08
CA PRO A 153 -2.02 -15.69 -11.78
C PRO A 153 -0.65 -16.35 -11.90
N LYS A 154 0.32 -15.86 -11.12
CA LYS A 154 1.60 -16.53 -10.98
C LYS A 154 1.37 -17.93 -10.42
N GLY A 155 1.89 -18.95 -11.10
CA GLY A 155 1.77 -20.34 -10.65
C GLY A 155 2.47 -20.59 -9.32
N PRO A 156 2.24 -21.76 -8.70
CA PRO A 156 2.99 -22.17 -7.51
C PRO A 156 4.49 -22.05 -7.81
N ALA A 157 5.22 -21.43 -6.89
CA ALA A 157 6.67 -21.48 -6.94
C ALA A 157 7.06 -22.96 -6.98
N ALA A 158 7.75 -23.38 -8.04
CA ALA A 158 8.32 -24.72 -8.05
C ALA A 158 9.14 -24.85 -6.77
N SER A 159 8.83 -25.85 -5.94
CA SER A 159 9.62 -26.17 -4.77
C SER A 159 11.08 -26.16 -5.21
N ALA A 160 11.91 -25.33 -4.56
CA ALA A 160 13.33 -25.33 -4.86
C ALA A 160 13.82 -26.78 -4.87
N PRO A 161 14.62 -27.21 -5.86
CA PRO A 161 15.17 -28.56 -5.87
C PRO A 161 15.78 -28.85 -4.49
N PRO A 162 15.59 -30.06 -3.93
CA PRO A 162 16.15 -30.40 -2.63
C PRO A 162 17.63 -30.03 -2.64
N ALA A 163 18.03 -29.22 -1.65
CA ALA A 163 19.39 -28.74 -1.53
C ALA A 163 20.33 -29.94 -1.59
N VAL A 164 21.06 -30.07 -2.71
CA VAL A 164 22.22 -30.94 -2.78
C VAL A 164 23.14 -30.45 -1.68
N LYS A 165 23.43 -31.30 -0.69
CA LYS A 165 24.36 -30.99 0.40
C LYS A 165 25.67 -30.52 -0.23
N ALA A 166 25.90 -29.22 -0.22
CA ALA A 166 27.17 -28.64 -0.62
C ALA A 166 28.21 -29.04 0.43
N GLN A 167 29.25 -29.72 -0.03
CA GLN A 167 30.45 -30.02 0.74
C GLN A 167 31.09 -28.69 1.19
N PRO A 168 31.70 -28.60 2.40
CA PRO A 168 32.19 -27.32 2.90
C PRO A 168 33.41 -26.87 2.10
N THR A 169 33.25 -25.79 1.34
CA THR A 169 34.36 -24.97 0.84
C THR A 169 34.57 -23.76 1.75
N PRO A 170 35.82 -23.28 1.93
CA PRO A 170 36.18 -22.36 3.00
C PRO A 170 35.59 -20.96 2.78
N ASN A 171 35.23 -20.33 3.90
CA ASN A 171 34.85 -18.93 4.08
C ASN A 171 35.28 -17.99 2.95
N THR A 172 34.32 -17.35 2.28
CA THR A 172 34.54 -16.04 1.66
C THR A 172 33.39 -15.12 2.04
N GLN A 173 33.74 -14.28 3.01
CA GLN A 173 33.17 -12.98 3.38
C GLN A 173 32.01 -12.43 2.53
N GLN A 174 30.91 -12.26 3.25
CA GLN A 174 29.97 -11.13 3.24
C GLN A 174 30.58 -9.78 2.78
N GLN A 175 30.91 -9.61 1.49
CA GLN A 175 31.30 -8.32 0.89
C GLN A 175 30.86 -8.12 -0.58
N SER A 176 30.01 -8.97 -1.15
CA SER A 176 29.74 -8.97 -2.60
C SER A 176 28.65 -8.02 -3.13
N LEU A 177 28.03 -7.16 -2.30
CA LEU A 177 27.03 -6.19 -2.78
C LEU A 177 27.54 -4.74 -2.89
N LEU A 178 28.75 -4.45 -2.39
CA LEU A 178 29.37 -3.13 -2.47
C LEU A 178 30.56 -3.09 -3.44
N SER A 179 30.96 -4.22 -4.01
CA SER A 179 32.06 -4.31 -4.99
C SER A 179 31.62 -4.09 -6.44
N THR A 180 30.32 -4.03 -6.72
CA THR A 180 29.75 -3.71 -8.04
C THR A 180 29.48 -2.23 -8.27
N LEU A 181 29.73 -1.34 -7.29
CA LEU A 181 29.69 0.10 -7.49
C LEU A 181 31.11 0.63 -7.65
N SER A 182 31.47 1.12 -8.83
CA SER A 182 32.77 1.75 -9.03
C SER A 182 32.84 3.05 -8.22
N LEU A 183 34.05 3.48 -7.82
CA LEU A 183 34.25 4.78 -7.15
C LEU A 183 33.65 5.96 -7.95
N ARG A 184 33.51 5.83 -9.28
CA ARG A 184 32.81 6.80 -10.13
C ARG A 184 31.30 6.83 -9.87
N ASP A 185 30.66 5.67 -9.68
CA ASP A 185 29.21 5.58 -9.44
C ASP A 185 28.85 6.15 -8.07
N ILE A 186 29.68 5.88 -7.06
CA ILE A 186 29.54 6.47 -5.73
C ILE A 186 29.73 8.00 -5.78
N THR A 187 30.71 8.49 -6.55
CA THR A 187 30.96 9.94 -6.68
C THR A 187 29.78 10.65 -7.36
N TRP A 188 29.15 10.05 -8.37
CA TRP A 188 27.96 10.62 -9.02
C TRP A 188 26.72 10.59 -8.14
N ILE A 189 26.54 9.55 -7.32
CA ILE A 189 25.44 9.49 -6.34
C ILE A 189 25.62 10.59 -5.28
N VAL A 190 26.83 10.72 -4.71
CA VAL A 190 27.13 11.76 -3.71
C VAL A 190 27.03 13.18 -4.30
N ALA A 191 27.51 13.39 -5.53
CA ALA A 191 27.38 14.66 -6.22
C ALA A 191 25.91 15.02 -6.51
N GLY A 192 25.08 14.05 -6.91
CA GLY A 192 23.65 14.24 -7.16
C GLY A 192 22.86 14.65 -5.92
N PHE A 193 23.06 13.95 -4.79
CA PHE A 193 22.43 14.33 -3.51
C PHE A 193 22.94 15.67 -2.96
N GLY A 194 24.21 16.01 -3.18
CA GLY A 194 24.79 17.29 -2.79
C GLY A 194 24.11 18.49 -3.48
N VAL A 195 23.86 18.39 -4.79
CA VAL A 195 23.18 19.45 -5.55
C VAL A 195 21.73 19.64 -5.09
N ILE A 196 21.00 18.55 -4.85
CA ILE A 196 19.61 18.60 -4.36
C ILE A 196 19.54 19.22 -2.95
N GLY A 197 20.47 18.85 -2.07
CA GLY A 197 20.55 19.42 -0.72
C GLY A 197 20.82 20.92 -0.72
N VAL A 198 21.76 21.39 -1.56
CA VAL A 198 22.07 22.82 -1.69
C VAL A 198 20.89 23.60 -2.29
N LEU A 199 20.16 23.00 -3.24
CA LEU A 199 18.97 23.61 -3.83
C LEU A 199 17.85 23.78 -2.79
N MET A 200 17.62 22.77 -1.95
CA MET A 200 16.63 22.83 -0.86
C MET A 200 16.98 23.90 0.19
N ILE A 201 18.26 24.02 0.57
CA ILE A 201 18.71 25.02 1.53
C ILE A 201 18.57 26.45 0.96
N THR A 202 18.92 26.66 -0.31
CA THR A 202 18.81 27.98 -0.96
C THR A 202 17.35 28.42 -1.13
N VAL A 203 16.47 27.52 -1.55
CA VAL A 203 15.02 27.77 -1.64
C VAL A 203 14.44 28.06 -0.25
N GLY A 204 14.81 27.28 0.78
CA GLY A 204 14.40 27.50 2.15
C GLY A 204 14.84 28.87 2.69
N MET A 205 16.10 29.27 2.46
CA MET A 205 16.61 30.58 2.87
C MET A 205 15.89 31.74 2.17
N LEU A 206 15.59 31.61 0.88
CA LEU A 206 14.84 32.61 0.11
C LEU A 206 13.40 32.75 0.62
N ALA A 207 12.72 31.64 0.92
CA ALA A 207 11.39 31.63 1.50
C ALA A 207 11.37 32.28 2.89
N ILE A 208 12.34 31.98 3.75
CA ILE A 208 12.47 32.59 5.08
C ILE A 208 12.71 34.10 4.95
N ARG A 209 13.61 34.55 4.07
CA ARG A 209 13.88 35.97 3.83
C ARG A 209 12.65 36.72 3.33
N ARG A 210 11.91 36.17 2.37
CA ARG A 210 10.63 36.74 1.89
C ARG A 210 9.60 36.82 3.02
N SER A 211 9.45 35.77 3.82
CA SER A 211 8.50 35.77 4.95
C SER A 211 8.84 36.81 6.03
N ARG A 212 10.13 37.11 6.24
CA ARG A 212 10.58 38.13 7.20
C ARG A 212 10.39 39.55 6.65
N ALA A 213 10.57 39.76 5.35
CA ALA A 213 10.29 41.04 4.70
C ALA A 213 8.79 41.38 4.74
N ILE A 214 7.92 40.41 4.46
CA ILE A 214 6.45 40.57 4.52
C ILE A 214 5.99 40.86 5.97
N ARG A 215 6.52 40.13 6.96
CA ARG A 215 6.22 40.38 8.38
C ARG A 215 6.71 41.73 8.90
N ARG A 216 7.85 42.23 8.40
CA ARG A 216 8.34 43.58 8.74
C ARG A 216 7.49 44.68 8.10
N ALA A 217 6.98 44.45 6.89
CA ALA A 217 6.05 45.37 6.22
C ALA A 217 4.70 45.42 6.94
N SER A 218 4.16 44.28 7.40
CA SER A 218 2.90 44.24 8.15
C SER A 218 3.00 44.90 9.53
N VAL A 219 4.15 44.78 10.23
CA VAL A 219 4.39 45.48 11.51
C VAL A 219 4.53 46.99 11.33
N LYS A 220 5.12 47.46 10.22
CA LYS A 220 5.23 48.90 9.91
C LYS A 220 3.89 49.54 9.53
N LEU A 221 2.97 48.77 8.95
CA LEU A 221 1.61 49.20 8.61
C LEU A 221 0.67 49.24 9.83
N SER A 222 0.84 48.35 10.82
CA SER A 222 0.06 48.38 12.08
C SER A 222 0.58 49.38 13.13
N GLY A 223 1.77 49.97 12.95
CA GLY A 223 2.41 50.87 13.92
C GLY A 223 2.14 52.37 13.73
N THR A 224 1.25 52.76 12.80
CA THR A 224 0.87 54.17 12.62
C THR A 224 -0.58 54.38 13.08
N ASN A 225 -0.76 54.57 14.39
CA ASN A 225 -2.03 55.04 14.96
C ASN A 225 -2.08 56.58 14.86
N PRO A 226 -3.24 57.20 14.54
CA PRO A 226 -3.34 58.62 14.28
C PRO A 226 -3.63 59.38 15.58
N GLU A 227 -2.59 59.70 16.34
CA GLU A 227 -2.64 60.72 17.39
C GLU A 227 -1.59 61.79 17.13
N ASP A 228 -1.73 62.54 16.02
CA ASP A 228 -1.17 63.89 15.93
C ASP A 228 -1.78 64.66 14.75
N ARG A 229 -2.99 65.21 14.94
CA ARG A 229 -3.45 66.44 14.26
C ARG A 229 -4.40 67.23 15.16
N SER A 230 -3.76 67.95 16.08
CA SER A 230 -4.00 69.37 16.39
C SER A 230 -5.44 69.89 16.56
N SER A 231 -5.70 70.34 17.79
CA SER A 231 -6.39 71.61 18.06
C SER A 231 -5.78 72.78 17.29
N THR A 232 -6.59 73.53 16.52
CA THR A 232 -6.46 74.99 16.36
C THR A 232 -7.71 75.57 15.69
N SER A 233 -8.21 76.65 16.31
CA SER A 233 -9.32 77.55 15.98
C SER A 233 -10.72 77.17 16.47
#